data_AF-R5MBU9-F1
#
_entry.id   AF-R5MBU9-F1
#
_cell.length_a   1.000
_cell.length_b   1.000
_cell.length_c   1.000
_cell.angle_alpha   90.00
_cell.angle_beta   90.00
_cell.angle_gamma   90.00
#
_symmetry.space_group_name_H-M   'P 1'
#
loop_
_entity.id
_entity.type
_entity.pdbx_description
1 polymer ?
#
loop_
_entity_poly.entity_id
_entity_poly.type
_entity_poly.pdbx_seq_one_letter_code
_entity_poly.pdbx_strand_id
1 'polypeptide(L)'
;MITDSINKALRVYNNDYFAIKNLVINRFTISGAIANVKLDEILGLPNLENLTLCNLCLDSYDLECIAKCSNLKYLSLINCEIRSTDVFLHVKNIILDNTSLELDEDYIYDQVVIKNMKMPLNKVKTMVLVINQAIVSDINVDNFKIKELVVSSSQYLKNKNYLDKLDSIKVSIKETKKVGD
;
A
#
# COMPACT_ATOMS: atom_id res chain seq x y z
N MET A 1 -11.87 11.00 14.94
CA MET A 1 -12.82 9.95 14.50
C MET A 1 -12.70 9.76 12.98
N ILE A 2 -13.12 8.64 12.39
CA ILE A 2 -13.17 8.50 10.91
C ILE A 2 -14.09 9.57 10.34
N THR A 3 -15.19 9.84 11.05
CA THR A 3 -16.10 10.97 10.83
C THR A 3 -15.38 12.29 10.60
N ASP A 4 -14.26 12.58 11.27
CA ASP A 4 -13.49 13.83 11.01
C ASP A 4 -12.82 13.81 9.64
N SER A 5 -12.32 12.66 9.23
CA SER A 5 -11.70 12.47 7.90
C SER A 5 -12.74 12.57 6.80
N ILE A 6 -13.92 11.98 7.01
CA ILE A 6 -15.08 12.10 6.11
C ILE A 6 -15.58 13.54 6.04
N ASN A 7 -15.76 14.20 7.18
CA ASN A 7 -16.17 15.61 7.24
C ASN A 7 -15.16 16.52 6.53
N LYS A 8 -13.87 16.24 6.66
CA LYS A 8 -12.82 16.96 5.92
C LYS A 8 -12.94 16.72 4.41
N ALA A 9 -13.20 15.49 3.98
CA ALA A 9 -13.43 15.17 2.58
C ALA A 9 -14.69 15.87 2.05
N LEU A 10 -15.80 15.84 2.78
CA LEU A 10 -17.05 16.51 2.39
C LEU A 10 -16.87 18.00 2.12
N ARG A 11 -16.03 18.70 2.90
CA ARG A 11 -15.72 20.11 2.64
C ARG A 11 -15.06 20.34 1.27
N VAL A 12 -14.31 19.36 0.77
CA VAL A 12 -13.69 19.39 -0.57
C VAL A 12 -14.73 19.03 -1.65
N TYR A 13 -15.65 18.13 -1.34
CA TYR A 13 -16.67 17.64 -2.26
C TYR A 13 -18.04 18.30 -2.11
N ASN A 14 -18.08 19.57 -1.67
CA ASN A 14 -19.32 20.36 -1.54
C ASN A 14 -20.44 19.66 -0.74
N ASN A 15 -20.06 18.91 0.30
CA ASN A 15 -20.94 18.08 1.13
C ASN A 15 -21.67 16.95 0.39
N ASP A 16 -21.19 16.56 -0.78
CA ASP A 16 -21.69 15.40 -1.52
C ASP A 16 -20.88 14.14 -1.19
N TYR A 17 -21.50 13.24 -0.43
CA TYR A 17 -20.93 11.93 -0.09
C TYR A 17 -20.63 11.08 -1.33
N PHE A 18 -21.48 11.16 -2.36
CA PHE A 18 -21.31 10.38 -3.58
C PHE A 18 -20.15 10.90 -4.43
N ALA A 19 -19.71 12.15 -4.23
CA ALA A 19 -18.56 12.69 -4.95
C ALA A 19 -17.21 12.28 -4.34
N ILE A 20 -17.18 11.75 -3.11
CA ILE A 20 -15.92 11.38 -2.44
C ILE A 20 -15.25 10.20 -3.14
N LYS A 21 -14.18 10.49 -3.89
CA LYS A 21 -13.32 9.49 -4.54
C LYS A 21 -12.03 9.21 -3.81
N ASN A 22 -11.65 10.10 -2.89
CA ASN A 22 -10.37 10.08 -2.19
C ASN A 22 -10.62 10.29 -0.71
N LEU A 23 -10.13 9.35 0.11
CA LEU A 23 -10.21 9.45 1.56
C LEU A 23 -8.85 9.16 2.19
N VAL A 24 -8.45 10.03 3.11
CA VAL A 24 -7.26 9.84 3.95
C VAL A 24 -7.70 9.77 5.40
N ILE A 25 -7.42 8.65 6.06
CA ILE A 25 -7.68 8.44 7.48
C ILE A 25 -6.34 8.32 8.19
N ASN A 26 -6.09 9.24 9.13
CA ASN A 26 -4.86 9.24 9.92
C ASN A 26 -5.20 9.36 11.41
N ARG A 27 -4.75 8.41 12.23
CA ARG A 27 -5.04 8.42 13.67
C ARG A 27 -3.82 8.08 14.52
N PHE A 28 -3.19 9.10 15.09
CA PHE A 28 -2.34 8.93 16.26
C PHE A 28 -3.16 9.11 17.53
N THR A 29 -2.87 8.33 18.57
CA THR A 29 -3.25 8.73 19.93
C THR A 29 -2.40 9.93 20.37
N ILE A 30 -2.84 10.64 21.40
CA ILE A 30 -2.08 11.75 22.01
C ILE A 30 -0.72 11.25 22.55
N SER A 31 -0.63 9.96 22.89
CA SER A 31 0.63 9.29 23.27
C SER A 31 1.50 8.88 22.09
N GLY A 32 1.09 9.15 20.85
CA GLY A 32 1.80 8.74 19.63
C GLY A 32 1.60 7.26 19.24
N ALA A 33 0.74 6.54 19.95
CA ALA A 33 0.41 5.16 19.63
C ALA A 33 -0.55 5.05 18.43
N ILE A 34 -0.50 3.91 17.78
CA ILE A 34 -1.41 3.50 16.70
C ILE A 34 -2.80 3.29 17.33
N ALA A 35 -3.85 3.86 16.73
CA ALA A 35 -5.21 3.73 17.25
C ALA A 35 -6.00 2.66 16.50
N ASN A 36 -6.81 1.88 17.24
CA ASN A 36 -7.86 1.07 16.64
C ASN A 36 -8.91 2.00 15.99
N VAL A 37 -9.45 1.56 14.87
CA VAL A 37 -10.55 2.22 14.17
C VAL A 37 -11.67 1.21 13.90
N LYS A 38 -12.82 1.70 13.45
CA LYS A 38 -13.87 0.85 12.86
C LYS A 38 -14.16 1.42 11.49
N LEU A 39 -13.74 0.73 10.43
CA LEU A 39 -13.82 1.28 9.07
C LEU A 39 -15.21 1.21 8.43
N ASP A 40 -16.27 0.83 9.13
CA ASP A 40 -17.61 0.61 8.57
C ASP A 40 -18.22 1.85 7.91
N GLU A 41 -17.91 3.06 8.40
CA GLU A 41 -18.36 4.32 7.81
C GLU A 41 -17.92 4.49 6.33
N ILE A 42 -16.82 3.85 5.88
CA ILE A 42 -16.36 3.96 4.49
C ILE A 42 -17.28 3.24 3.50
N LEU A 43 -18.11 2.31 3.97
CA LEU A 43 -19.08 1.59 3.15
C LEU A 43 -20.19 2.52 2.62
N GLY A 44 -20.38 3.68 3.26
CA GLY A 44 -21.27 4.74 2.80
C GLY A 44 -20.70 5.60 1.67
N LEU A 45 -19.49 5.30 1.16
CA LEU A 45 -18.80 6.05 0.11
C LEU A 45 -18.78 5.26 -1.21
N PRO A 46 -19.88 5.27 -1.99
CA PRO A 46 -20.04 4.34 -3.11
C PRO A 46 -19.05 4.56 -4.25
N ASN A 47 -18.48 5.77 -4.37
CA ASN A 47 -17.52 6.12 -5.43
C ASN A 47 -16.08 6.22 -4.91
N LEU A 48 -15.77 5.66 -3.73
CA LEU A 48 -14.42 5.68 -3.18
C LEU A 48 -13.48 4.86 -4.06
N GLU A 49 -12.50 5.53 -4.67
CA GLU A 49 -11.51 4.91 -5.56
C GLU A 49 -10.13 4.82 -4.92
N ASN A 50 -9.81 5.73 -3.99
CA ASN A 50 -8.51 5.86 -3.35
C ASN A 50 -8.66 5.96 -1.83
N LEU A 51 -8.04 5.03 -1.11
CA LEU A 51 -8.02 5.02 0.35
C LEU A 51 -6.58 5.05 0.85
N THR A 52 -6.27 6.01 1.71
CA THR A 52 -5.00 6.07 2.45
C THR A 52 -5.29 5.95 3.94
N LEU A 53 -4.69 4.93 4.55
CA LEU A 53 -4.77 4.66 5.98
C LEU A 53 -3.39 4.89 6.60
N CYS A 54 -3.32 5.75 7.61
CA CYS A 54 -2.09 6.09 8.30
C CYS A 54 -2.22 5.84 9.80
N ASN A 55 -1.26 5.13 10.38
CA ASN A 55 -1.13 4.95 11.82
C ASN A 55 -2.33 4.24 12.45
N LEU A 56 -2.88 3.24 11.75
CA LEU A 56 -4.06 2.50 12.21
C LEU A 56 -3.70 1.07 12.59
N CYS A 57 -4.37 0.56 13.62
CA CYS A 57 -4.40 -0.86 13.88
C CYS A 57 -5.68 -1.42 13.25
N LEU A 58 -5.52 -2.36 12.32
CA LEU A 58 -6.59 -2.95 11.53
C LEU A 58 -6.75 -4.43 11.89
N ASP A 59 -7.99 -4.82 12.17
CA ASP A 59 -8.37 -6.22 12.38
C ASP A 59 -9.06 -6.81 11.13
N SER A 60 -9.53 -8.06 11.22
CA SER A 60 -10.21 -8.72 10.10
C SER A 60 -11.47 -7.99 9.65
N TYR A 61 -12.21 -7.38 10.58
CA TYR A 61 -13.44 -6.66 10.26
C TYR A 61 -13.13 -5.39 9.46
N ASP A 62 -12.07 -4.66 9.83
CA ASP A 62 -11.62 -3.50 9.08
C ASP A 62 -11.19 -3.88 7.66
N LEU A 63 -10.44 -4.97 7.48
CA LEU A 63 -10.05 -5.46 6.15
C LEU A 63 -11.25 -5.90 5.31
N GLU A 64 -12.24 -6.56 5.92
CA GLU A 64 -13.50 -6.90 5.23
C GLU A 64 -14.25 -5.66 4.76
N CYS A 65 -14.26 -4.58 5.54
CA CYS A 65 -14.86 -3.32 5.13
C CYS A 65 -14.16 -2.74 3.89
N ILE A 66 -12.82 -2.76 3.87
CA ILE A 66 -12.03 -2.33 2.70
C ILE A 66 -12.34 -3.22 1.49
N ALA A 67 -12.40 -4.54 1.67
CA ALA A 67 -12.70 -5.49 0.60
C ALA A 67 -14.11 -5.31 -0.01
N LYS A 68 -15.07 -4.83 0.79
CA LYS A 68 -16.45 -4.52 0.34
C LYS A 68 -16.54 -3.21 -0.47
N CYS A 69 -15.51 -2.37 -0.49
CA CYS A 69 -15.47 -1.16 -1.32
C CYS A 69 -15.23 -1.51 -2.80
N SER A 70 -16.29 -1.86 -3.53
CA SER A 70 -16.22 -2.38 -4.90
C SER A 70 -15.56 -1.47 -5.95
N ASN A 71 -15.54 -0.16 -5.71
CA ASN A 71 -14.89 0.81 -6.60
C ASN A 71 -13.45 1.17 -6.19
N LEU A 72 -12.94 0.60 -5.09
CA LEU A 72 -11.61 0.89 -4.58
C LEU A 72 -10.55 0.32 -5.54
N LYS A 73 -9.70 1.21 -6.04
CA LYS A 73 -8.65 0.87 -7.02
C LYS A 73 -7.26 1.02 -6.41
N TYR A 74 -7.10 1.93 -5.46
CA TYR A 74 -5.81 2.27 -4.86
C TYR A 74 -5.90 2.25 -3.35
N LEU A 75 -5.01 1.47 -2.72
CA LEU A 75 -4.89 1.41 -1.27
C LEU A 75 -3.47 1.76 -0.83
N SER A 76 -3.35 2.65 0.14
CA SER A 76 -2.08 2.94 0.80
C SER A 76 -2.20 2.68 2.28
N LEU A 77 -1.36 1.79 2.81
CA LEU A 77 -1.25 1.48 4.23
C LEU A 77 0.11 1.98 4.73
N ILE A 78 0.08 2.98 5.61
CA ILE A 78 1.27 3.70 6.07
C ILE A 78 1.35 3.58 7.59
N ASN A 79 2.40 2.93 8.08
CA ASN A 79 2.63 2.72 9.51
C ASN A 79 1.41 2.08 10.20
N CYS A 80 0.80 1.10 9.53
CA CYS A 80 -0.34 0.36 10.04
C CYS A 80 0.11 -0.96 10.69
N GLU A 81 -0.61 -1.36 11.73
CA GLU A 81 -0.49 -2.70 12.33
C GLU A 81 -1.66 -3.54 11.84
N ILE A 82 -1.39 -4.67 11.19
CA ILE A 82 -2.43 -5.60 10.72
C ILE A 82 -2.44 -6.81 11.63
N ARG A 83 -3.59 -7.11 12.25
CA ARG A 83 -3.76 -8.25 13.17
C ARG A 83 -4.48 -9.45 12.52
N SER A 84 -4.87 -9.33 11.26
CA SER A 84 -5.62 -10.33 10.51
C SER A 84 -4.73 -11.17 9.58
N THR A 85 -5.11 -12.42 9.37
CA THR A 85 -4.42 -13.36 8.46
C THR A 85 -5.30 -13.90 7.32
N ASP A 86 -6.61 -13.61 7.31
CA ASP A 86 -7.56 -14.40 6.51
C ASP A 86 -8.33 -13.57 5.46
N VAL A 87 -8.04 -12.27 5.34
CA VAL A 87 -8.72 -11.37 4.39
C VAL A 87 -7.73 -10.79 3.39
N PHE A 88 -7.94 -11.14 2.12
CA PHE A 88 -7.17 -10.59 1.02
C PHE A 88 -7.82 -9.35 0.41
N LEU A 89 -7.00 -8.38 0.03
CA LEU A 89 -7.44 -7.13 -0.57
C LEU A 89 -7.13 -7.11 -2.07
N HIS A 90 -8.18 -7.10 -2.89
CA HIS A 90 -8.10 -7.12 -4.35
C HIS A 90 -8.27 -5.73 -4.96
N VAL A 91 -7.23 -4.90 -4.82
CA VAL A 91 -7.15 -3.57 -5.44
C VAL A 91 -6.16 -3.58 -6.60
N LYS A 92 -6.27 -2.64 -7.54
CA LYS A 92 -5.31 -2.55 -8.65
C LYS A 92 -3.90 -2.24 -8.16
N ASN A 93 -3.78 -1.25 -7.27
CA ASN A 93 -2.50 -0.76 -6.79
C ASN A 93 -2.49 -0.70 -5.26
N ILE A 94 -1.41 -1.22 -4.66
CA ILE A 94 -1.24 -1.23 -3.22
C ILE A 94 0.12 -0.67 -2.81
N ILE A 95 0.12 0.19 -1.79
CA ILE A 95 1.32 0.75 -1.17
C ILE A 95 1.38 0.25 0.27
N LEU A 96 2.47 -0.42 0.60
CA LEU A 96 2.82 -0.87 1.95
C LEU A 96 4.04 -0.08 2.41
N ASP A 97 3.86 0.83 3.36
CA ASP A 97 4.94 1.65 3.93
C ASP A 97 5.00 1.41 5.43
N ASN A 98 6.10 0.82 5.90
CA ASN A 98 6.25 0.37 7.29
C ASN A 98 5.03 -0.43 7.78
N THR A 99 4.44 -1.24 6.91
CA THR A 99 3.20 -2.01 7.16
C THR A 99 3.36 -3.39 6.56
N SER A 100 3.27 -4.44 7.37
CA SER A 100 3.25 -5.82 6.88
C SER A 100 1.82 -6.25 6.57
N LEU A 101 1.59 -6.76 5.36
CA LEU A 101 0.32 -7.33 4.93
C LEU A 101 0.62 -8.53 4.03
N GLU A 102 -0.05 -9.66 4.27
CA GLU A 102 -0.01 -10.78 3.33
C GLU A 102 -0.87 -10.45 2.11
N LEU A 103 -0.28 -10.61 0.93
CA LEU A 103 -0.95 -10.40 -0.34
C LEU A 103 -1.44 -11.74 -0.89
N ASP A 104 -2.56 -11.72 -1.58
CA ASP A 104 -3.11 -12.91 -2.22
C ASP A 104 -2.15 -13.41 -3.29
N GLU A 105 -1.70 -14.65 -3.16
CA GLU A 105 -0.81 -15.26 -4.12
C GLU A 105 -1.51 -15.46 -5.47
N ASP A 106 -2.84 -15.57 -5.55
CA ASP A 106 -3.56 -15.78 -6.81
C ASP A 106 -3.98 -14.48 -7.51
N TYR A 107 -3.90 -13.35 -6.81
CA TYR A 107 -4.23 -12.05 -7.37
C TYR A 107 -3.02 -11.36 -8.00
N ILE A 108 -3.20 -10.77 -9.18
CA ILE A 108 -2.15 -10.03 -9.88
C ILE A 108 -2.44 -8.53 -9.80
N TYR A 109 -1.62 -7.82 -9.03
CA TYR A 109 -1.70 -6.36 -8.89
C TYR A 109 -1.09 -5.64 -10.11
N ASP A 110 -1.66 -4.51 -10.50
CA ASP A 110 -1.05 -3.62 -11.49
C ASP A 110 0.27 -3.05 -10.95
N GLN A 111 0.28 -2.62 -9.69
CA GLN A 111 1.48 -2.17 -9.00
C GLN A 111 1.45 -2.51 -7.50
N VAL A 112 2.60 -2.96 -6.99
CA VAL A 112 2.86 -3.06 -5.55
C VAL A 112 4.04 -2.14 -5.21
N VAL A 113 3.86 -1.29 -4.21
CA VAL A 113 4.93 -0.42 -3.69
C VAL A 113 5.26 -0.83 -2.26
N ILE A 114 6.52 -1.17 -2.02
CA ILE A 114 7.02 -1.62 -0.72
C ILE A 114 8.04 -0.59 -0.22
N LYS A 115 7.80 -0.04 0.97
CA LYS A 115 8.67 0.94 1.60
C LYS A 115 8.98 0.60 3.05
N ASN A 116 10.21 0.89 3.47
CA ASN A 116 10.62 0.85 4.87
C ASN A 116 10.33 -0.47 5.61
N MET A 117 10.29 -1.59 4.89
CA MET A 117 9.95 -2.90 5.47
C MET A 117 10.80 -4.02 4.88
N LYS A 118 10.87 -5.14 5.59
CA LYS A 118 11.41 -6.41 5.09
C LYS A 118 10.23 -7.25 4.62
N MET A 119 10.28 -7.75 3.38
CA MET A 119 9.25 -8.63 2.87
C MET A 119 9.84 -9.63 1.89
N PRO A 120 9.49 -10.93 1.99
CA PRO A 120 9.90 -11.91 1.00
C PRO A 120 9.16 -11.62 -0.32
N LEU A 121 9.90 -11.19 -1.35
CA LEU A 121 9.33 -10.72 -2.62
C LEU A 121 8.73 -11.83 -3.49
N ASN A 122 9.12 -13.09 -3.24
CA ASN A 122 8.64 -14.26 -3.96
C ASN A 122 7.11 -14.47 -3.84
N LYS A 123 6.48 -13.86 -2.83
CA LYS A 123 5.02 -13.91 -2.64
C LYS A 123 4.23 -12.82 -3.39
N VAL A 124 4.90 -11.88 -4.07
CA VAL A 124 4.24 -10.68 -4.62
C VAL A 124 3.97 -10.81 -6.12
N LYS A 125 2.78 -11.21 -6.54
CA LYS A 125 2.43 -11.22 -7.98
C LYS A 125 1.95 -9.83 -8.43
N THR A 126 2.79 -9.13 -9.19
CA THR A 126 2.45 -7.80 -9.72
C THR A 126 3.08 -7.57 -11.09
N MET A 127 2.51 -6.66 -11.90
CA MET A 127 3.14 -6.20 -13.14
C MET A 127 4.33 -5.27 -12.86
N VAL A 128 4.18 -4.37 -11.88
CA VAL A 128 5.20 -3.38 -11.50
C VAL A 128 5.46 -3.45 -10.00
N LEU A 129 6.68 -3.84 -9.61
CA LEU A 129 7.11 -3.84 -8.22
C LEU A 129 8.01 -2.63 -7.95
N VAL A 130 7.60 -1.75 -7.05
CA VAL A 130 8.40 -0.60 -6.62
C VAL A 130 8.93 -0.85 -5.22
N ILE A 131 10.24 -0.77 -5.05
CA ILE A 131 10.91 -0.96 -3.77
C ILE A 131 11.65 0.33 -3.42
N ASN A 132 11.42 0.87 -2.22
CA ASN A 132 12.11 2.06 -1.75
C ASN A 132 12.50 1.91 -0.27
N GLN A 133 13.79 1.93 0.04
CA GLN A 133 14.31 1.76 1.41
C GLN A 133 13.88 0.46 2.12
N ALA A 134 13.37 -0.53 1.39
CA ALA A 134 13.22 -1.88 1.91
C ALA A 134 14.60 -2.51 2.14
N ILE A 135 14.81 -3.12 3.30
CA ILE A 135 15.95 -4.01 3.54
C ILE A 135 15.61 -5.31 2.85
N VAL A 136 15.86 -5.39 1.54
CA VAL A 136 15.67 -6.63 0.81
C VAL A 136 16.90 -7.48 1.09
N SER A 137 16.80 -8.42 2.04
CA SER A 137 17.86 -9.41 2.25
C SER A 137 18.01 -10.31 1.02
N ASP A 138 16.92 -10.51 0.30
CA ASP A 138 16.84 -11.43 -0.82
C ASP A 138 15.91 -10.84 -1.89
N ILE A 139 16.44 -9.98 -2.78
CA ILE A 139 15.77 -9.75 -4.07
C ILE A 139 15.92 -11.07 -4.83
N ASN A 140 15.20 -12.12 -4.46
CA ASN A 140 15.06 -13.30 -5.27
C ASN A 140 13.72 -13.17 -6.00
N VAL A 141 13.78 -12.54 -7.17
CA VAL A 141 12.61 -12.17 -7.98
C VAL A 141 12.34 -13.19 -9.08
N ASP A 142 12.36 -14.47 -8.76
CA ASP A 142 11.82 -15.56 -9.60
C ASP A 142 10.27 -15.49 -9.68
N ASN A 143 9.71 -14.29 -9.83
CA ASN A 143 8.28 -14.08 -9.95
C ASN A 143 7.90 -14.00 -11.43
N PHE A 144 7.17 -15.02 -11.90
CA PHE A 144 6.75 -15.18 -13.29
C PHE A 144 5.92 -14.02 -13.88
N LYS A 145 5.49 -13.03 -13.09
CA LYS A 145 4.60 -11.94 -13.55
C LYS A 145 5.14 -10.53 -13.38
N ILE A 146 6.26 -10.33 -12.69
CA ILE A 146 6.89 -9.00 -12.61
C ILE A 146 7.49 -8.66 -13.96
N LYS A 147 6.99 -7.57 -14.57
CA LYS A 147 7.53 -7.03 -15.83
C LYS A 147 8.53 -5.92 -15.59
N GLU A 148 8.31 -5.15 -14.52
CA GLU A 148 9.17 -4.03 -14.15
C GLU A 148 9.46 -4.03 -12.64
N LEU A 149 10.73 -3.94 -12.30
CA LEU A 149 11.23 -3.73 -10.95
C LEU A 149 11.82 -2.32 -10.84
N VAL A 150 11.20 -1.48 -10.02
CA VAL A 150 11.66 -0.11 -9.76
C VAL A 150 12.36 -0.05 -8.41
N VAL A 151 13.63 0.35 -8.40
CA VAL A 151 14.45 0.42 -7.17
C VAL A 151 15.08 1.81 -7.00
N SER A 152 15.46 2.15 -5.77
CA SER A 152 16.29 3.35 -5.55
C SER A 152 17.73 3.14 -6.07
N SER A 153 18.44 4.22 -6.38
CA SER A 153 19.86 4.14 -6.79
C SER A 153 20.73 3.43 -5.75
N SER A 154 20.45 3.63 -4.46
CA SER A 154 21.18 2.97 -3.38
C SER A 154 20.90 1.46 -3.31
N GLN A 155 19.69 1.02 -3.61
CA GLN A 155 19.34 -0.41 -3.68
C GLN A 155 19.91 -1.07 -4.93
N TYR A 156 19.89 -0.38 -6.07
CA TYR A 156 20.50 -0.85 -7.31
C TYR A 156 22.00 -1.11 -7.11
N LEU A 157 22.74 -0.14 -6.58
CA LEU A 157 24.19 -0.28 -6.37
C LEU A 157 24.54 -1.44 -5.42
N LYS A 158 23.75 -1.67 -4.38
CA LYS A 158 23.97 -2.78 -3.42
C LYS A 158 23.72 -4.16 -4.04
N ASN A 159 22.82 -4.27 -5.02
CA ASN A 159 22.38 -5.54 -5.60
C ASN A 159 22.74 -5.67 -7.09
N LYS A 160 23.62 -4.81 -7.60
CA LYS A 160 23.89 -4.63 -9.04
C LYS A 160 24.19 -5.95 -9.76
N ASN A 161 25.09 -6.76 -9.19
CA ASN A 161 25.51 -8.04 -9.78
C ASN A 161 24.36 -9.05 -9.97
N TYR A 162 23.29 -8.93 -9.19
CA TYR A 162 22.10 -9.76 -9.31
C TYR A 162 21.08 -9.11 -10.25
N LEU A 163 20.80 -7.82 -10.05
CA LEU A 163 19.81 -7.08 -10.85
C LEU A 163 20.16 -7.01 -12.34
N ASP A 164 21.45 -6.88 -12.67
CA ASP A 164 21.94 -6.85 -14.06
C ASP A 164 21.83 -8.21 -14.76
N LYS A 165 21.54 -9.31 -14.04
CA LYS A 165 21.34 -10.66 -14.58
C LYS A 165 19.85 -11.00 -14.81
N LEU A 166 18.94 -10.09 -14.48
CA LEU A 166 17.51 -10.29 -14.66
C LEU A 166 17.10 -10.00 -16.11
N ASP A 167 17.32 -10.96 -17.00
CA ASP A 167 17.07 -10.77 -18.44
C ASP A 167 15.58 -10.65 -18.81
N SER A 168 14.68 -11.16 -17.95
CA SER A 168 13.23 -11.19 -18.17
C SER A 168 12.46 -10.02 -17.54
N ILE A 169 13.12 -9.20 -16.73
CA ILE A 169 12.50 -8.13 -15.94
C ILE A 169 13.17 -6.80 -16.28
N LYS A 170 12.37 -5.78 -16.63
CA LYS A 170 12.89 -4.42 -16.79
C LYS A 170 13.26 -3.85 -15.42
N VAL A 171 14.54 -3.54 -15.19
CA VAL A 171 14.99 -2.85 -13.97
C VAL A 171 15.05 -1.34 -14.23
N SER A 172 14.24 -0.57 -13.51
CA SER A 172 14.19 0.89 -13.58
C SER A 172 14.74 1.51 -12.30
N ILE A 173 15.63 2.49 -12.43
CA ILE A 173 16.24 3.19 -11.29
C ILE A 173 15.48 4.50 -11.09
N LYS A 174 14.84 4.66 -9.93
CA LYS A 174 14.19 5.90 -9.56
C LYS A 174 15.11 6.72 -8.67
N GLU A 175 15.50 7.91 -9.14
CA GLU A 175 16.21 8.86 -8.30
C GLU A 175 15.30 9.30 -7.15
N THR A 176 15.72 8.99 -5.92
CA THR A 176 15.15 9.66 -4.75
C THR A 176 15.68 11.08 -4.76
N LYS A 177 14.86 12.05 -5.19
CA LYS A 177 15.10 13.44 -4.84
C LYS A 177 15.24 13.49 -3.31
N LYS A 178 16.40 13.91 -2.82
CA LYS A 178 16.53 14.29 -1.42
C LYS A 178 15.48 15.36 -1.17
N VAL A 179 14.59 15.12 -0.20
CA VAL A 179 13.78 16.21 0.36
C VAL A 179 14.76 17.01 1.22
N GLY A 180 15.14 18.19 0.74
CA GLY A 180 16.04 19.11 1.42
C GLY A 180 17.22 19.54 0.54
N ASP A 181 16.95 20.52 -0.32
CA ASP A 181 17.72 21.76 -0.35
C ASP A 181 16.77 22.88 0.10
#